data_AF-A0A1N6ZAU9-F1
#
_entry.id   AF-A0A1N6ZAU9-F1
#
_cell.length_a   1.000
_cell.length_b   1.000
_cell.length_c   1.000
_cell.angle_alpha   90.00
_cell.angle_beta   90.00
_cell.angle_gamma   90.00
#
_symmetry.space_group_name_H-M   'P 1'
#
loop_
_entity.id
_entity.type
_entity.pdbx_description
1 polymer ?
#
loop_
_entity_poly.entity_id
_entity_poly.type
_entity_poly.pdbx_seq_one_letter_code
_entity_poly.pdbx_strand_id
1 'polypeptide(L)' 'MVKERGVAVAQAASDLDVHENVLRKWVREYGDDPSQSFPGKGPMKPQQLQIDRLRREVAELNAERDILKKAAA' A
#
# COMPACT_ATOMS: atom_id res chain seq x y z
N MET A 1 0.34 -20.65 7.75
CA MET A 1 1.38 -21.12 6.77
C MET A 1 2.85 -20.91 7.20
N VAL A 2 3.31 -19.77 7.71
CA VAL A 2 4.67 -19.69 8.37
C VAL A 2 4.56 -19.92 9.88
N LYS A 3 3.62 -19.24 10.55
CA LYS A 3 3.36 -19.39 12.00
C LYS A 3 2.70 -20.72 12.39
N GLU A 4 1.95 -21.35 11.48
CA GLU A 4 1.20 -22.59 11.77
C GLU A 4 1.95 -23.88 11.44
N ARG A 5 2.98 -23.83 10.60
CA ARG A 5 3.69 -25.03 10.11
C ARG A 5 5.18 -25.05 10.45
N GLY A 6 5.70 -24.05 11.17
CA GLY A 6 7.12 -23.99 11.57
C GLY A 6 8.09 -23.88 10.39
N VAL A 7 7.62 -23.44 9.23
CA VAL A 7 8.44 -23.32 8.02
C VAL A 7 9.30 -22.07 8.12
N ALA A 8 10.61 -22.18 7.86
CA ALA A 8 11.52 -21.04 7.86
C ALA A 8 11.08 -20.00 6.82
N VAL A 9 11.18 -18.72 7.18
CA VAL A 9 10.76 -17.59 6.31
C VAL A 9 11.44 -17.66 4.94
N ALA A 10 12.70 -18.11 4.88
CA ALA A 10 13.43 -18.30 3.63
C ALA A 10 12.78 -19.35 2.71
N GLN A 11 12.36 -20.50 3.24
CA GLN A 11 11.72 -21.54 2.45
C GLN A 11 10.35 -21.09 1.93
N ALA A 12 9.54 -20.47 2.80
CA ALA A 12 8.25 -19.93 2.40
C ALA A 12 8.37 -18.78 1.38
N ALA A 13 9.47 -18.01 1.43
CA ALA A 13 9.76 -16.96 0.45
C ALA A 13 10.08 -17.57 -0.92
N SER A 14 10.91 -18.62 -0.97
CA SER A 14 11.20 -19.36 -2.19
C SER A 14 9.96 -20.04 -2.79
N ASP A 15 9.12 -20.67 -1.96
CA ASP A 15 7.90 -21.35 -2.43
C ASP A 15 6.86 -20.37 -3.00
N LEU A 16 6.83 -19.14 -2.50
CA LEU A 16 5.92 -18.07 -2.92
C LEU A 16 6.52 -17.18 -4.03
N ASP A 17 7.75 -17.44 -4.45
CA ASP A 17 8.52 -16.60 -5.39
C ASP A 17 8.53 -15.11 -4.99
N VAL A 18 8.71 -14.85 -3.69
CA VAL A 18 8.81 -13.49 -3.15
C VAL A 18 10.13 -13.33 -2.39
N HIS A 19 10.65 -12.11 -2.38
CA HIS A 19 11.88 -11.82 -1.64
C HIS A 19 11.66 -11.99 -0.13
N GLU A 20 12.61 -12.62 0.57
CA GLU A 20 12.49 -12.95 2.01
C GLU A 20 12.15 -11.73 2.89
N ASN A 21 12.78 -10.57 2.63
CA ASN A 21 12.49 -9.31 3.31
C ASN A 21 11.02 -8.88 3.20
N VAL A 22 10.36 -9.13 2.06
CA VAL A 22 8.95 -8.82 1.85
C VAL A 22 8.08 -9.76 2.68
N LEU A 23 8.38 -11.05 2.65
CA LEU A 23 7.64 -12.04 3.44
C LEU A 23 7.82 -11.80 4.94
N ARG A 24 9.02 -11.46 5.41
CA ARG A 24 9.30 -11.11 6.81
C ARG A 24 8.50 -9.90 7.26
N LYS A 25 8.38 -8.89 6.39
CA LYS A 25 7.55 -7.71 6.63
C LYS A 25 6.08 -8.09 6.77
N TRP A 26 5.54 -8.91 5.87
CA TRP A 26 4.15 -9.38 5.95
C TRP A 26 3.88 -10.25 7.19
N VAL A 27 4.82 -11.11 7.60
CA VAL A 27 4.67 -11.92 8.83
C VAL A 27 4.58 -11.05 10.09
N ARG A 28 5.32 -9.92 10.11
CA ARG A 28 5.25 -8.92 11.17
C ARG A 28 3.93 -8.14 11.10
N GLU A 29 3.62 -7.57 9.93
CA GLU A 29 2.39 -6.80 9.72
C GLU A 29 1.13 -7.63 9.97
N TYR A 30 1.13 -8.93 9.66
CA TYR A 30 0.03 -9.85 9.97
C TYR A 30 -0.08 -10.16 11.47
N GLY A 31 1.03 -10.10 12.22
CA GLY A 31 1.00 -10.21 13.68
C GLY A 31 0.40 -8.98 14.36
N ASP A 32 0.65 -7.80 13.78
CA ASP A 32 0.19 -6.52 14.31
C ASP A 32 -1.25 -6.20 13.86
N ASP A 33 -1.59 -6.50 12.60
CA ASP A 33 -2.93 -6.32 12.00
C ASP A 33 -3.19 -7.37 10.91
N PRO A 34 -3.84 -8.51 11.26
CA PRO A 34 -4.14 -9.60 10.33
C PRO A 34 -5.03 -9.20 9.14
N SER A 35 -5.75 -8.07 9.24
CA SER A 35 -6.73 -7.65 8.24
C SER A 35 -6.13 -6.79 7.12
N GLN A 36 -4.93 -6.23 7.32
CA GLN A 36 -4.33 -5.19 6.46
C GLN A 36 -2.91 -5.51 5.97
N SER A 37 -2.42 -6.73 6.18
CA SER A 37 -1.00 -7.09 6.04
C SER A 37 -0.49 -7.41 4.61
N PHE A 38 -1.31 -7.20 3.57
CA PHE A 38 -0.94 -7.50 2.18
C PHE A 38 -1.03 -6.25 1.27
N PRO A 39 0.02 -5.42 1.18
CA PRO A 39 0.07 -4.31 0.24
C PRO A 39 0.17 -4.83 -1.22
N GLY A 40 -0.73 -4.39 -2.10
CA GLY A 40 -0.68 -4.64 -3.55
C GLY A 40 -1.54 -5.80 -4.08
N LYS A 41 -1.95 -6.75 -3.22
CA LYS A 41 -2.91 -7.83 -3.55
C LYS A 41 -4.06 -7.96 -2.54
N GLY A 42 -4.04 -7.18 -1.45
CA GLY A 42 -5.16 -7.01 -0.51
C GLY A 42 -5.88 -5.67 -0.71
N PRO A 43 -7.06 -5.48 -0.08
CA PRO A 43 -7.80 -4.22 -0.19
C PRO A 43 -6.87 -3.03 0.15
N MET A 44 -6.84 -2.05 -0.76
CA MET A 44 -6.02 -0.83 -0.60
C MET A 44 -6.30 -0.22 0.76
N LYS A 45 -5.22 0.14 1.49
CA LYS A 45 -5.33 0.76 2.82
C LYS A 45 -6.33 1.91 2.75
N PRO A 46 -7.29 2.05 3.68
CA PRO A 46 -8.25 3.15 3.68
C PRO A 46 -7.55 4.52 3.74
N GLN A 47 -6.35 4.59 4.34
CA GLN A 47 -5.48 5.75 4.31
C GLN A 47 -4.92 6.05 2.92
N GLN A 48 -4.56 5.01 2.14
CA GLN A 48 -4.06 5.18 0.77
C GLN A 48 -5.17 5.67 -0.17
N LEU A 49 -6.40 5.16 -0.01
CA LEU A 49 -7.56 5.67 -0.74
C LEU A 49 -7.82 7.15 -0.45
N GLN A 50 -7.68 7.57 0.81
CA GLN A 50 -7.78 8.97 1.19
C GLN A 50 -6.66 9.82 0.59
N ILE A 51 -5.42 9.32 0.61
CA ILE A 51 -4.28 10.00 -0.03
C ILE A 51 -4.54 10.20 -1.53
N ASP A 52 -5.03 9.17 -2.22
CA ASP A 52 -5.28 9.25 -3.67
C ASP A 52 -6.45 10.19 -3.99
N ARG A 53 -7.50 10.21 -3.15
CA ARG A 53 -8.60 11.19 -3.24
C ARG A 53 -8.08 12.61 -3.08
N LEU A 54 -7.32 12.88 -2.02
CA LEU A 54 -6.77 14.21 -1.73
C LEU A 54 -5.84 14.69 -2.84
N ARG A 55 -5.03 13.79 -3.42
CA ARG A 55 -4.18 14.12 -4.57
C ARG A 55 -4.96 14.56 -5.80
N ARG A 56 -6.12 13.94 -6.07
CA ARG A 56 -7.00 14.35 -7.18
C ARG A 56 -7.61 15.71 -6.92
N GLU A 57 -8.11 15.94 -5.71
CA GLU A 57 -8.74 17.22 -5.33
C GLU A 57 -7.73 18.38 -5.40
N VAL A 58 -6.49 18.17 -4.93
CA VAL A 58 -5.41 19.15 -5.08
C VAL A 58 -5.07 19.42 -6.55
N ALA A 59 -5.06 18.40 -7.40
CA ALA A 59 -4.77 18.57 -8.82
C ALA A 59 -5.86 19.39 -9.53
N GLU A 60 -7.13 19.12 -9.22
CA GLU A 60 -8.29 19.86 -9.75
C GLU A 60 -8.26 21.33 -9.31
N LEU A 61 -8.10 21.58 -8.00
CA LEU A 61 -8.01 22.93 -7.46
C LEU A 61 -6.85 23.74 -8.07
N ASN A 62 -5.69 23.10 -8.26
CA ASN A 62 -4.56 23.77 -8.90
C ASN A 62 -4.87 24.15 -10.36
N ALA A 63 -5.54 23.26 -11.12
CA ALA A 63 -5.92 23.56 -12.48
C ALA A 63 -6.92 24.72 -12.57
N GLU A 64 -7.92 24.77 -11.69
CA GLU A 64 -8.86 25.89 -11.61
C GLU A 64 -8.13 27.20 -11.31
N ARG A 65 -7.22 27.19 -10.33
CA ARG A 65 -6.43 28.36 -9.93
C ARG A 65 -5.59 28.89 -11.09
N ASP A 66 -5.01 27.99 -11.88
CA ASP A 66 -4.17 28.37 -13.02
C ASP A 66 -4.99 28.91 -14.19
N ILE A 67 -6.20 28.41 -14.43
CA ILE A 67 -7.13 28.98 -15.41
C ILE A 67 -7.53 30.40 -15.00
N LEU A 68 -7.92 30.59 -13.74
CA LEU A 68 -8.33 31.90 -13.22
C LEU A 68 -7.19 32.92 -13.29
N LYS A 69 -5.95 32.53 -12.94
CA LYS A 69 -4.77 33.40 -13.10
C LYS A 69 -4.55 33.81 -14.54
N LYS A 70 -4.67 32.88 -15.49
CA LYS A 70 -4.50 33.17 -16.92
C LYS A 70 -5.57 34.11 -17.47
N ALA A 71 -6.80 34.02 -16.97
CA ALA A 71 -7.91 34.88 -17.39
C ALA A 71 -7.85 36.29 -16.78
N ALA A 72 -7.14 36.47 -15.66
CA ALA A 72 -6.96 37.74 -14.97
C ALA A 72 -5.71 38.53 -15.42
N ALA A 73 -4.88 37.95 -16.30
CA ALA A 73 -3.71 38.57 -16.90
C ALA A 73 -4.04 39.13 -18.29
#